data_AF-A0A3C1F4P8-F1
#
_entry.id   AF-A0A3C1F4P8-F1
#
_cell.length_a   1.000
_cell.length_b   1.000
_cell.length_c   1.000
_cell.angle_alpha   90.00
_cell.angle_beta   90.00
_cell.angle_gamma   90.00
#
_symmetry.space_group_name_H-M   'P 1'
#
loop_
_entity.id
_entity.type
_entity.pdbx_description
1 polymer ?
#
loop_
_entity_poly.entity_id
_entity_poly.type
_entity_poly.pdbx_seq_one_letter_code
_entity_poly.pdbx_strand_id
1 'polypeptide(L)'
;MVLASLYLPTFVLALTSLATYLCYNLRNRKPRRCANTPRRDIPNLYRRFRMQPERTTTSTPITAVCTKCGQSFTTSQYAVNRGRGRHCSRTCAYADYPKTALADRFWAKVQMTDGCWLWTAKCDHGGYGRLYDGVSHHNCLSAHRVSYELHYGPIPNGMDVCHTCDNPHCVRPDHLFLGTAKDNSQDAVHKGRIARGERSGGRRHPERTPRGEQHYHAKLTALDEQAIRSAYASGTETCYTLGRQYGVSNQYISMVIRYLAWKYL
;
A
#
# COMPACT_ATOMS: atom_id res chain seq x y z
N MET A 1 -7.52 -72.87 -22.72
CA MET A 1 -7.14 -73.60 -21.48
C MET A 1 -5.75 -73.08 -21.14
N VAL A 2 -5.51 -72.23 -20.14
CA VAL A 2 -5.70 -72.34 -18.68
C VAL A 2 -5.84 -70.90 -18.11
N LEU A 3 -6.98 -70.51 -17.52
CA LEU A 3 -7.21 -70.15 -16.09
C LEU A 3 -6.09 -69.31 -15.42
N ALA A 4 -6.29 -68.01 -15.18
CA ALA A 4 -6.95 -67.36 -14.03
C ALA A 4 -6.07 -67.19 -12.76
N SER A 5 -5.83 -65.93 -12.34
CA SER A 5 -5.71 -65.42 -10.94
C SER A 5 -5.22 -63.97 -10.99
N LEU A 6 -6.09 -62.97 -10.80
CA LEU A 6 -6.38 -62.26 -9.53
C LEU A 6 -5.15 -61.54 -8.93
N TYR A 7 -5.22 -60.20 -8.84
CA TYR A 7 -4.86 -59.34 -7.68
C TYR A 7 -4.69 -57.87 -8.13
N LEU A 8 -5.76 -57.07 -8.00
CA LEU A 8 -5.69 -55.68 -7.50
C LEU A 8 -5.71 -55.77 -5.96
N PRO A 9 -5.18 -54.84 -5.12
CA PRO A 9 -5.05 -53.39 -5.35
C PRO A 9 -3.76 -52.72 -4.77
N THR A 10 -3.29 -51.61 -5.34
CA THR A 10 -2.35 -50.70 -4.63
C THR A 10 -2.86 -49.26 -4.64
N PHE A 11 -3.96 -49.08 -3.90
CA PHE A 11 -4.51 -47.80 -3.46
C PHE A 11 -3.67 -47.26 -2.28
N VAL A 12 -2.39 -46.86 -2.49
CA VAL A 12 -1.54 -46.35 -1.38
C VAL A 12 -0.73 -45.09 -1.70
N LEU A 13 -0.72 -44.56 -2.93
CA LEU A 13 0.08 -43.37 -3.27
C LEU A 13 -0.69 -42.04 -3.34
N ALA A 14 -1.87 -41.92 -2.70
CA ALA A 14 -2.67 -40.70 -2.71
C ALA A 14 -2.78 -39.97 -1.35
N LEU A 15 -2.14 -40.47 -0.28
CA LEU A 15 -2.26 -39.86 1.07
C LEU A 15 -1.02 -39.12 1.57
N THR A 16 0.13 -39.21 0.89
CA THR A 16 1.34 -38.45 1.26
C THR A 16 1.41 -37.06 0.64
N SER A 17 0.51 -36.70 -0.29
CA SER A 17 0.43 -35.36 -0.89
C SER A 17 -0.54 -34.42 -0.14
N LEU A 18 -1.54 -34.96 0.56
CA LEU A 18 -2.49 -34.13 1.33
C LEU A 18 -1.91 -33.64 2.67
N ALA A 19 -1.04 -34.43 3.30
CA ALA A 19 -0.47 -34.09 4.61
C ALA A 19 0.54 -32.92 4.54
N THR A 20 1.31 -32.82 3.45
CA THR A 20 2.23 -31.69 3.20
C THR A 20 1.49 -30.41 2.81
N TYR A 21 0.38 -30.52 2.07
CA TYR A 21 -0.44 -29.37 1.67
C TYR A 21 -1.26 -28.78 2.84
N LEU A 22 -1.72 -29.62 3.77
CA LEU A 22 -2.44 -29.16 4.97
C LEU A 22 -1.50 -28.53 6.02
N CYS A 23 -0.24 -28.96 6.11
CA CYS A 23 0.72 -28.39 7.07
C CYS A 23 1.23 -26.99 6.64
N TYR A 24 1.32 -26.71 5.33
CA TYR A 24 1.69 -25.38 4.81
C TYR A 24 0.61 -24.31 5.09
N ASN A 25 -0.68 -24.69 5.04
CA ASN A 25 -1.80 -23.77 5.19
C ASN A 25 -2.22 -23.46 6.65
N LEU A 26 -1.65 -24.17 7.63
CA LEU A 26 -1.94 -23.96 9.06
C LEU A 26 -0.92 -23.06 9.78
N ARG A 27 0.28 -22.84 9.24
CA ARG A 27 1.31 -21.96 9.86
C ARG A 27 1.18 -20.47 9.51
N ASN A 28 0.36 -20.08 8.54
CA ASN A 28 0.24 -18.69 8.07
C ASN A 28 -1.12 -18.01 8.35
N ARG A 29 -2.01 -18.65 9.11
CA ARG A 29 -3.23 -17.99 9.60
C ARG A 29 -2.90 -17.17 10.85
N LYS A 30 -2.53 -15.89 10.66
CA LYS A 30 -2.63 -14.92 11.77
C LYS A 30 -4.08 -14.95 12.29
N PRO A 31 -4.31 -15.08 13.61
CA PRO A 31 -5.66 -15.04 14.14
C PRO A 31 -6.30 -13.70 13.77
N ARG A 32 -7.44 -13.76 13.07
CA ARG A 32 -8.32 -12.61 12.91
C ARG A 32 -8.76 -12.21 14.31
N ARG A 33 -8.28 -11.08 14.83
CA ARG A 33 -8.85 -10.47 16.04
C ARG A 33 -10.24 -9.98 15.67
N CYS A 34 -11.25 -10.80 15.95
CA CYS A 34 -12.62 -10.35 16.13
C CYS A 34 -12.88 -10.25 17.63
N ALA A 35 -13.48 -9.13 18.02
CA ALA A 35 -14.29 -8.86 19.21
C ALA A 35 -13.82 -7.64 19.99
N ASN A 36 -14.55 -6.54 19.80
CA ASN A 36 -15.09 -5.68 20.85
C ASN A 36 -14.46 -5.84 22.24
N THR A 37 -13.51 -4.97 22.57
CA THR A 37 -13.24 -4.58 23.95
C THR A 37 -13.59 -3.10 24.08
N PRO A 38 -14.41 -2.68 25.07
CA PRO A 38 -14.68 -1.28 25.31
C PRO A 38 -13.35 -0.55 25.53
N ARG A 39 -13.15 0.59 24.87
CA ARG A 39 -12.08 1.52 25.24
C ARG A 39 -12.35 1.93 26.67
N ARG A 40 -11.60 1.37 27.63
CA ARG A 40 -11.54 1.95 28.97
C ARG A 40 -10.86 3.29 28.80
N ASP A 41 -11.63 4.36 28.95
CA ASP A 41 -11.12 5.71 29.16
C ASP A 41 -10.34 5.69 30.47
N ILE A 42 -9.03 5.47 30.35
CA ILE A 42 -8.09 5.65 31.46
C ILE A 42 -7.64 7.11 31.36
N PRO A 43 -7.94 7.96 32.35
CA PRO A 43 -7.43 9.31 32.41
C PRO A 43 -5.90 9.28 32.33
N ASN A 44 -5.35 10.10 31.43
CA ASN A 44 -3.93 10.20 31.13
C ASN A 44 -3.16 10.87 32.29
N LEU A 45 -3.08 10.19 33.45
CA LEU A 45 -2.43 10.68 34.67
C LEU A 45 -0.99 10.16 34.85
N TYR A 46 -0.41 9.55 33.82
CA TYR A 46 1.01 9.17 33.82
C TYR A 46 1.76 9.76 32.61
N ARG A 47 1.70 11.09 32.46
CA ARG A 47 2.81 11.82 31.84
C ARG A 47 3.93 11.97 32.88
N ARG A 48 4.46 10.83 33.37
CA ARG A 48 5.78 10.85 34.00
C ARG A 48 6.73 11.32 32.90
N PHE A 49 7.23 12.54 33.06
CA PHE A 49 8.51 12.92 32.49
C PHE A 49 9.51 11.85 32.93
N ARG A 50 9.66 10.77 32.16
CA ARG A 50 10.94 10.10 32.07
C ARG A 50 11.83 11.19 31.49
N MET A 51 12.56 11.89 32.37
CA MET A 51 13.85 12.43 31.99
C MET A 51 14.53 11.27 31.26
N GLN A 52 14.57 11.35 29.94
CA GLN A 52 15.41 10.44 29.20
C GLN A 52 16.82 10.76 29.72
N PRO A 53 17.60 9.78 30.21
CA PRO A 53 19.00 10.05 30.39
C PRO A 53 19.48 10.58 29.04
N GLU A 54 20.10 11.76 29.04
CA GLU A 54 20.71 12.31 27.85
C GLU A 54 21.56 11.20 27.24
N ARG A 55 21.13 10.66 26.10
CA ARG A 55 21.95 9.70 25.36
C ARG A 55 23.08 10.49 24.74
N THR A 56 24.07 10.85 25.54
CA THR A 56 25.39 11.26 25.07
C THR A 56 26.08 10.00 24.55
N THR A 57 25.67 9.54 23.36
CA THR A 57 26.53 8.65 22.57
C THR A 57 27.65 9.47 21.96
N THR A 58 28.48 10.11 22.79
CA THR A 58 29.77 10.68 22.39
C THR A 58 30.74 9.52 22.23
N SER A 59 30.51 8.71 21.19
CA SER A 59 31.47 7.70 20.79
C SER A 59 32.76 8.40 20.35
N THR A 60 33.87 8.12 21.03
CA THR A 60 35.18 8.73 20.77
C THR A 60 35.51 8.72 19.28
N PRO A 61 35.89 9.87 18.69
CA PRO A 61 36.36 9.92 17.33
C PRO A 61 37.70 9.19 17.24
N ILE A 62 37.81 8.29 16.27
CA ILE A 62 39.00 7.52 15.97
C ILE A 62 39.38 7.73 14.50
N THR A 63 40.68 7.69 14.22
CA THR A 63 41.19 7.69 12.85
C THR A 63 41.13 6.27 12.31
N ALA A 64 40.38 6.07 11.22
CA ALA A 64 40.30 4.80 10.49
C ALA A 64 40.86 4.98 9.07
N VAL A 65 41.39 3.90 8.49
CA VAL A 65 41.88 3.90 7.11
C VAL A 65 40.82 3.29 6.21
N CYS A 66 40.47 3.99 5.12
CA CYS A 66 39.51 3.48 4.16
C CYS A 66 40.07 2.25 3.44
N THR A 67 39.32 1.14 3.50
CA THR A 67 39.67 -0.13 2.82
C THR A 67 39.62 -0.08 1.28
N LYS A 68 39.26 1.07 0.69
CA LYS A 68 39.10 1.24 -0.76
C LYS A 68 40.07 2.25 -1.36
N CYS A 69 40.11 3.47 -0.82
CA CYS A 69 41.03 4.50 -1.32
C CYS A 69 42.29 4.67 -0.46
N GLY A 70 42.41 3.97 0.68
CA GLY A 70 43.55 4.11 1.59
C GLY A 70 43.57 5.43 2.40
N GLN A 71 42.60 6.33 2.19
CA GLN A 71 42.56 7.62 2.87
C GLN A 71 42.17 7.44 4.35
N SER A 72 42.90 8.12 5.24
CA SER A 72 42.56 8.26 6.65
C SER A 72 41.33 9.16 6.82
N PHE A 73 40.38 8.74 7.65
CA PHE A 73 39.16 9.50 7.95
C PHE A 73 38.74 9.32 9.40
N THR A 74 38.04 10.32 9.93
CA THR A 74 37.52 10.28 11.30
C THR A 74 36.20 9.53 11.34
N THR A 75 36.09 8.53 12.20
CA THR A 75 34.85 7.79 12.47
C THR A 75 34.71 7.56 13.97
N SER A 76 33.66 6.91 14.43
CA SER A 76 33.53 6.59 15.85
C SER A 76 33.84 5.14 16.16
N GLN A 77 34.33 4.87 17.37
CA GLN A 77 34.60 3.49 17.82
C GLN A 77 33.35 2.59 17.67
N TYR A 78 32.17 3.14 17.95
CA TYR A 78 30.90 2.45 17.74
C TYR A 78 30.64 2.09 16.27
N ALA A 79 30.92 3.01 15.34
CA ALA A 79 30.76 2.76 13.91
C ALA A 79 31.73 1.68 13.41
N VAL A 80 32.97 1.65 13.90
CA VAL A 80 33.94 0.58 13.60
C VAL A 80 33.47 -0.77 14.13
N ASN A 81 33.03 -0.83 15.39
CA ASN A 81 32.53 -2.08 16.00
C ASN A 81 31.31 -2.65 15.25
N ARG A 82 30.48 -1.79 14.64
CA ARG A 82 29.33 -2.18 13.79
C ARG A 82 29.72 -2.49 12.34
N GLY A 83 31.01 -2.44 12.01
CA GLY A 83 31.51 -2.64 10.64
C GLY A 83 31.15 -1.52 9.67
N ARG A 84 30.75 -0.34 10.15
CA ARG A 84 30.40 0.85 9.34
C ARG A 84 31.59 1.81 9.13
N GLY A 85 32.65 1.70 9.92
CA GLY A 85 33.87 2.52 9.81
C GLY A 85 34.93 1.98 8.83
N ARG A 86 34.52 1.33 7.74
CA ARG A 86 35.44 0.71 6.75
C ARG A 86 35.76 1.59 5.53
N HIS A 87 34.96 2.62 5.30
CA HIS A 87 35.03 3.47 4.10
C HIS A 87 34.93 4.94 4.48
N CYS A 88 35.75 5.79 3.86
CA CYS A 88 35.77 7.24 4.15
C CYS A 88 34.54 7.98 3.62
N SER A 89 33.85 7.40 2.64
CA SER A 89 32.71 8.03 1.97
C SER A 89 31.76 6.98 1.41
N ARG A 90 30.54 7.42 1.05
CA ARG A 90 29.59 6.58 0.31
C ARG A 90 30.17 6.16 -1.04
N THR A 91 30.93 7.01 -1.72
CA THR A 91 31.61 6.66 -2.98
C THR A 91 32.53 5.45 -2.80
N CYS A 92 33.38 5.46 -1.77
CA CYS A 92 34.25 4.33 -1.47
C CYS A 92 33.45 3.08 -1.06
N ALA A 93 32.41 3.23 -0.25
CA ALA A 93 31.58 2.10 0.17
C ALA A 93 30.89 1.36 -0.99
N TYR A 94 30.69 2.04 -2.13
CA TYR A 94 30.04 1.49 -3.31
C TYR A 94 30.98 1.34 -4.51
N ALA A 95 32.30 1.54 -4.35
CA ALA A 95 33.27 1.52 -5.44
C ALA A 95 33.30 0.17 -6.19
N ASP A 96 33.25 -0.94 -5.44
CA ASP A 96 33.23 -2.30 -6.00
C ASP A 96 31.82 -2.92 -5.96
N TYR A 97 30.79 -2.13 -5.65
CA TYR A 97 29.43 -2.64 -5.70
C TYR A 97 29.06 -2.84 -7.17
N PRO A 98 28.86 -4.08 -7.65
CA PRO A 98 28.56 -4.30 -9.05
C PRO A 98 27.25 -3.60 -9.37
N LYS A 99 27.33 -2.53 -10.18
CA LYS A 99 26.16 -1.90 -10.80
C LYS A 99 25.65 -2.83 -11.89
N THR A 100 25.10 -3.97 -11.48
CA THR A 100 24.35 -4.83 -12.40
C THR A 100 23.30 -3.98 -13.09
N ALA A 101 23.24 -4.09 -14.43
CA ALA A 101 22.37 -3.24 -15.22
C ALA A 101 20.92 -3.42 -14.73
N LEU A 102 20.10 -2.38 -14.88
CA LEU A 102 18.69 -2.44 -14.50
C LEU A 102 17.99 -3.65 -15.15
N ALA A 103 18.31 -3.91 -16.43
CA ALA A 103 17.82 -5.06 -17.19
C ALA A 103 18.19 -6.39 -16.53
N ASP A 104 19.46 -6.61 -16.18
CA ASP A 104 19.89 -7.88 -15.54
C ASP A 104 19.17 -8.11 -14.21
N ARG A 105 19.07 -7.06 -13.39
CA ARG A 105 18.37 -7.13 -12.10
C ARG A 105 16.87 -7.34 -12.27
N PHE A 106 16.30 -6.85 -13.36
CA PHE A 106 14.90 -7.05 -13.72
C PHE A 106 14.68 -8.51 -14.14
N TRP A 107 15.40 -9.00 -15.15
CA TRP A 107 15.23 -10.35 -15.70
C TRP A 107 15.51 -11.46 -14.69
N ALA A 108 16.42 -11.25 -13.75
CA ALA A 108 16.65 -12.18 -12.63
C ALA A 108 15.43 -12.37 -11.70
N LYS A 109 14.37 -11.56 -11.84
CA LYS A 109 13.15 -11.57 -11.02
C LYS A 109 11.89 -11.84 -11.85
N VAL A 110 12.05 -12.25 -13.10
CA VAL A 110 10.94 -12.58 -13.99
C VAL A 110 10.89 -14.09 -14.20
N GLN A 111 9.77 -14.69 -13.86
CA GLN A 111 9.45 -16.05 -14.26
C GLN A 111 8.66 -16.01 -15.56
N MET A 112 9.29 -16.44 -16.65
CA MET A 112 8.62 -16.54 -17.95
C MET A 112 7.74 -17.81 -17.99
N THR A 113 6.54 -17.65 -18.53
CA THR A 113 5.60 -18.74 -18.82
C THR A 113 4.97 -18.48 -20.19
N ASP A 114 4.23 -19.45 -20.73
CA ASP A 114 3.52 -19.29 -22.01
C ASP A 114 2.44 -18.19 -21.97
N GLY A 115 1.95 -17.87 -20.76
CA GLY A 115 0.95 -16.83 -20.53
C GLY A 115 1.57 -15.53 -20.01
N CYS A 116 1.35 -15.26 -18.71
CA CYS A 116 1.91 -14.07 -18.06
C CYS A 116 3.37 -14.31 -17.65
N TRP A 117 4.23 -13.33 -17.86
CA TRP A 117 5.56 -13.32 -17.25
C TRP A 117 5.45 -12.74 -15.85
N LEU A 118 5.71 -13.55 -14.83
CA LEU A 118 5.39 -13.20 -13.44
C LEU A 118 6.58 -12.55 -12.76
N TRP A 119 6.34 -11.41 -12.13
CA TRP A 119 7.27 -10.79 -11.20
C TRP A 119 7.35 -11.61 -9.90
N THR A 120 8.55 -12.04 -9.52
CA THR A 120 8.77 -12.92 -8.36
C THR A 120 9.32 -12.21 -7.12
N ALA A 121 9.62 -10.92 -7.23
CA ALA A 121 10.15 -10.13 -6.11
C ALA A 121 9.06 -9.29 -5.41
N LYS A 122 9.49 -8.25 -4.68
CA LYS A 122 8.59 -7.42 -3.87
C LYS A 122 7.48 -6.78 -4.74
N CYS A 123 6.26 -6.83 -4.23
CA CYS A 123 5.11 -6.11 -4.75
C CYS A 123 4.63 -5.05 -3.74
N ASP A 124 3.85 -4.08 -4.20
CA ASP A 124 3.11 -3.17 -3.33
C ASP A 124 1.78 -3.76 -2.84
N HIS A 125 1.01 -2.97 -2.07
CA HIS A 125 -0.29 -3.38 -1.54
C HIS A 125 -1.34 -3.66 -2.64
N GLY A 126 -1.13 -3.15 -3.86
CA GLY A 126 -1.97 -3.42 -5.03
C GLY A 126 -1.51 -4.62 -5.86
N GLY A 127 -0.43 -5.30 -5.46
CA GLY A 127 0.15 -6.43 -6.19
C GLY A 127 1.09 -6.03 -7.33
N TYR A 128 1.38 -4.74 -7.54
CA TYR A 128 2.29 -4.34 -8.60
C TYR A 128 3.74 -4.59 -8.20
N GLY A 129 4.50 -5.24 -9.09
CA GLY A 129 5.92 -5.50 -8.90
C GLY A 129 6.74 -4.22 -8.75
N ARG A 130 7.76 -4.26 -7.89
CA ARG A 130 8.62 -3.12 -7.53
C ARG A 130 10.11 -3.48 -7.61
N LEU A 131 10.92 -2.58 -8.15
CA LEU A 131 12.37 -2.72 -8.33
C LEU A 131 13.08 -1.38 -8.08
N TYR A 132 14.19 -1.38 -7.34
CA TYR A 132 15.00 -0.17 -7.17
C TYR A 132 15.88 0.09 -8.39
N ASP A 133 16.10 1.35 -8.77
CA ASP A 133 16.92 1.73 -9.92
C ASP A 133 18.43 1.44 -9.74
N GLY A 134 18.88 1.21 -8.50
CA GLY A 134 20.27 0.94 -8.15
C GLY A 134 21.16 2.18 -8.09
N VAL A 135 20.59 3.37 -8.37
CA VAL A 135 21.26 4.68 -8.28
C VAL A 135 20.89 5.36 -6.96
N SER A 136 19.61 5.29 -6.58
CA SER A 136 19.08 5.85 -5.35
C SER A 136 18.34 4.79 -4.53
N HIS A 137 18.52 4.82 -3.20
CA HIS A 137 17.77 3.95 -2.28
C HIS A 137 16.31 4.36 -2.14
N HIS A 138 15.91 5.50 -2.71
CA HIS A 138 14.56 6.04 -2.63
C HIS A 138 13.77 5.85 -3.92
N ASN A 139 14.45 5.55 -5.04
CA ASN A 139 13.77 5.43 -6.33
C ASN A 139 13.33 3.98 -6.57
N CYS A 140 12.03 3.74 -6.36
CA CYS A 140 11.41 2.44 -6.51
C CYS A 140 10.52 2.43 -7.76
N LEU A 141 11.03 1.85 -8.83
CA LEU A 141 10.38 1.72 -10.12
C LEU A 141 9.31 0.62 -10.10
N SER A 142 8.29 0.77 -10.94
CA SER A 142 7.31 -0.28 -11.16
C SER A 142 7.80 -1.28 -12.21
N ALA A 143 7.71 -2.57 -11.92
CA ALA A 143 8.27 -3.63 -12.75
C ALA A 143 7.65 -3.67 -14.15
N HIS A 144 6.33 -3.48 -14.28
CA HIS A 144 5.67 -3.46 -15.59
C HIS A 144 6.10 -2.23 -16.42
N ARG A 145 6.32 -1.07 -15.79
CA ARG A 145 6.87 0.12 -16.48
C ARG A 145 8.30 -0.11 -16.96
N VAL A 146 9.14 -0.72 -16.13
CA VAL A 146 10.50 -1.11 -16.52
C VAL A 146 10.45 -2.08 -17.72
N SER A 147 9.55 -3.06 -17.69
CA SER A 147 9.38 -3.98 -18.82
C SER A 147 9.00 -3.25 -20.11
N TYR A 148 8.03 -2.33 -20.02
CA TYR A 148 7.62 -1.52 -21.17
C TYR A 148 8.81 -0.72 -21.73
N GLU A 149 9.56 -0.02 -20.86
CA GLU A 149 10.70 0.79 -21.28
C GLU A 149 11.84 -0.02 -21.91
N LEU A 150 12.08 -1.24 -21.42
CA LEU A 150 13.09 -2.14 -21.97
C LEU A 150 12.74 -2.64 -23.39
N HIS A 151 11.46 -2.73 -23.75
CA HIS A 151 11.03 -3.29 -25.05
C HIS A 151 10.57 -2.25 -26.05
N TYR A 152 9.91 -1.19 -25.58
CA TYR A 152 9.28 -0.17 -26.43
C TYR A 152 9.89 1.22 -26.26
N GLY A 153 10.75 1.42 -25.27
CA GLY A 153 11.39 2.70 -24.99
C GLY A 153 10.59 3.61 -24.04
N PRO A 154 10.95 4.89 -23.94
CA PRO A 154 10.50 5.77 -22.87
C PRO A 154 8.98 5.95 -22.84
N ILE A 155 8.40 5.95 -21.65
CA ILE A 155 6.98 6.21 -21.45
C ILE A 155 6.73 7.72 -21.59
N PRO A 156 5.83 8.16 -22.49
CA PRO A 156 5.49 9.57 -22.65
C PRO A 156 4.91 10.18 -21.36
N ASN A 157 5.13 11.49 -21.17
CA ASN A 157 4.60 12.21 -20.01
C ASN A 157 3.06 12.11 -19.97
N GLY A 158 2.51 11.86 -18.77
CA GLY A 158 1.07 11.74 -18.56
C GLY A 158 0.46 10.39 -18.99
N MET A 159 1.29 9.45 -19.48
CA MET A 159 0.85 8.10 -19.82
C MET A 159 1.16 7.11 -18.69
N ASP A 160 0.22 6.17 -18.51
CA ASP A 160 0.36 5.00 -17.66
C ASP A 160 0.55 3.75 -18.51
N VAL A 161 1.20 2.74 -17.93
CA VAL A 161 1.33 1.42 -18.55
C VAL A 161 0.24 0.53 -17.94
N CYS A 162 -0.68 0.09 -18.77
CA CYS A 162 -1.85 -0.70 -18.39
C CYS A 162 -1.69 -2.16 -18.82
N HIS A 163 -2.37 -3.07 -18.11
CA HIS A 163 -2.38 -4.49 -18.41
C HIS A 163 -3.63 -4.88 -19.22
N THR A 164 -3.46 -5.61 -20.31
CA THR A 164 -4.59 -6.26 -21.00
C THR A 164 -5.07 -7.52 -20.28
N CYS A 165 -4.16 -8.20 -19.57
CA CYS A 165 -4.40 -9.47 -18.88
C CYS A 165 -4.93 -9.33 -17.44
N ASP A 166 -5.09 -8.10 -16.93
CA ASP A 166 -5.60 -7.80 -15.59
C ASP A 166 -4.83 -8.46 -14.43
N ASN A 167 -3.58 -8.85 -14.66
CA ASN A 167 -2.69 -9.44 -13.68
C ASN A 167 -1.59 -8.45 -13.28
N PRO A 168 -1.64 -7.84 -12.07
CA PRO A 168 -0.65 -6.85 -11.63
C PRO A 168 0.79 -7.37 -11.54
N HIS A 169 0.97 -8.68 -11.43
CA HIS A 169 2.29 -9.33 -11.40
C HIS A 169 2.86 -9.54 -12.81
N CYS A 170 2.06 -9.38 -13.85
CA CYS A 170 2.49 -9.61 -15.22
C CYS A 170 3.42 -8.49 -15.69
N VAL A 171 4.55 -8.87 -16.30
CA VAL A 171 5.51 -7.97 -16.93
C VAL A 171 5.75 -8.34 -18.39
N ARG A 172 4.94 -9.22 -18.99
CA ARG A 172 5.07 -9.57 -20.41
C ARG A 172 4.77 -8.35 -21.28
N PRO A 173 5.68 -7.92 -22.18
CA PRO A 173 5.52 -6.71 -23.00
C PRO A 173 4.23 -6.69 -23.82
N ASP A 174 3.89 -7.82 -24.46
CA ASP A 174 2.67 -7.94 -25.28
C ASP A 174 1.37 -7.79 -24.47
N HIS A 175 1.43 -7.90 -23.14
CA HIS A 175 0.30 -7.67 -22.25
C HIS A 175 0.24 -6.24 -21.71
N LEU A 176 1.14 -5.36 -22.14
CA LEU A 176 1.28 -3.98 -21.68
C LEU A 176 0.95 -3.01 -22.82
N PHE A 177 0.23 -1.95 -22.50
CA PHE A 177 -0.08 -0.87 -23.44
C PHE A 177 -0.08 0.48 -22.73
N LEU A 178 0.09 1.57 -23.47
CA LEU A 178 -0.04 2.91 -22.92
C LEU A 178 -1.51 3.33 -22.87
N GLY A 179 -1.93 3.86 -21.73
CA GLY A 179 -3.24 4.46 -21.56
C GLY A 179 -3.15 5.71 -20.71
N THR A 180 -4.15 6.57 -20.82
CA THR A 180 -4.29 7.69 -19.88
C THR A 180 -4.94 7.20 -18.59
N ALA A 181 -4.78 7.98 -17.50
CA ALA A 181 -5.51 7.73 -16.26
C ALA A 181 -7.04 7.68 -16.46
N LYS A 182 -7.55 8.42 -17.46
CA LYS A 182 -8.96 8.40 -17.85
C LYS A 182 -9.34 7.06 -18.48
N ASP A 183 -8.53 6.55 -19.40
CA ASP A 183 -8.77 5.27 -20.07
C ASP A 183 -8.74 4.12 -19.06
N ASN A 184 -7.76 4.11 -18.15
CA ASN A 184 -7.67 3.10 -17.09
C ASN A 184 -8.89 3.13 -16.14
N SER A 185 -9.37 4.32 -15.78
CA SER A 185 -10.57 4.48 -14.96
C SER A 185 -11.83 3.99 -15.70
N GLN A 186 -11.95 4.30 -16.99
CA GLN A 186 -13.06 3.82 -17.83
C GLN A 186 -13.03 2.30 -18.00
N ASP A 187 -11.86 1.70 -18.22
CA ASP A 187 -11.67 0.25 -18.28
C ASP A 187 -12.10 -0.43 -16.96
N ALA A 188 -11.66 0.12 -15.81
CA ALA A 188 -12.04 -0.39 -14.50
C ALA A 188 -13.56 -0.31 -14.25
N VAL A 189 -14.23 0.73 -14.76
CA VAL A 189 -15.69 0.87 -14.72
C VAL A 189 -16.36 -0.15 -15.63
N HIS A 190 -15.90 -0.29 -16.87
CA HIS A 190 -16.46 -1.22 -17.85
C HIS A 190 -16.36 -2.67 -17.36
N LYS A 191 -15.21 -3.04 -16.79
CA LYS A 191 -14.96 -4.36 -16.19
C LYS A 191 -15.60 -4.53 -14.80
N GLY A 192 -16.36 -3.56 -14.31
CA GLY A 192 -17.11 -3.67 -13.06
C GLY A 192 -16.25 -3.79 -11.79
N ARG A 193 -14.98 -3.35 -11.85
CA ARG A 193 -14.04 -3.39 -10.72
C ARG A 193 -14.30 -2.31 -9.68
N ILE A 194 -15.03 -1.26 -10.05
CA ILE A 194 -15.45 -0.21 -9.12
C ILE A 194 -16.64 -0.69 -8.29
N ALA A 195 -16.45 -0.78 -6.98
CA ALA A 195 -17.50 -1.16 -6.06
C ALA A 195 -18.65 -0.13 -6.07
N ARG A 196 -19.84 -0.57 -6.51
CA ARG A 196 -21.08 0.25 -6.57
C ARG A 196 -22.21 -0.41 -5.79
N GLY A 197 -23.21 0.38 -5.40
CA GLY A 197 -24.38 -0.10 -4.65
C GLY A 197 -23.98 -0.81 -3.36
N GLU A 198 -24.53 -2.00 -3.13
CA GLU A 198 -24.26 -2.81 -1.93
C GLU A 198 -22.79 -3.22 -1.76
N ARG A 199 -22.00 -3.20 -2.84
CA ARG A 199 -20.55 -3.47 -2.75
C ARG A 199 -19.75 -2.26 -2.23
N SER A 200 -20.33 -1.06 -2.28
CA SER A 200 -19.64 0.17 -1.87
C SER A 200 -19.31 0.16 -0.38
N GLY A 201 -18.10 0.62 -0.03
CA GLY A 201 -17.64 0.64 1.36
C GLY A 201 -18.54 1.49 2.26
N GLY A 202 -19.03 2.63 1.76
CA GLY A 202 -19.91 3.52 2.52
C GLY A 202 -21.29 2.93 2.80
N ARG A 203 -21.78 1.97 2.00
CA ARG A 203 -23.00 1.22 2.30
C ARG A 203 -22.76 0.02 3.21
N ARG A 204 -21.64 -0.69 3.04
CA ARG A 204 -21.29 -1.85 3.87
C ARG A 204 -20.87 -1.47 5.29
N HIS A 205 -20.26 -0.29 5.43
CA HIS A 205 -19.71 0.21 6.68
C HIS A 205 -20.09 1.70 6.87
N PRO A 206 -21.39 2.01 6.99
CA PRO A 206 -21.84 3.38 7.18
C PRO A 206 -21.24 4.02 8.44
N GLU A 207 -20.97 3.22 9.48
CA GLU A 207 -20.35 3.64 10.75
C GLU A 207 -18.92 4.18 10.59
N ARG A 208 -18.23 3.83 9.50
CA ARG A 208 -16.87 4.32 9.21
C ARG A 208 -16.85 5.62 8.41
N THR A 209 -18.01 6.05 7.93
CA THR A 209 -18.12 7.27 7.12
C THR A 209 -18.41 8.43 8.09
N PRO A 210 -17.43 9.31 8.39
CA PRO A 210 -17.67 10.43 9.28
C PRO A 210 -18.71 11.38 8.64
N ARG A 211 -19.68 11.81 9.43
CA ARG A 211 -20.81 12.66 8.98
C ARG A 211 -21.01 13.84 9.93
N GLY A 212 -21.68 14.86 9.43
CA GLY A 212 -21.92 16.09 10.17
C GLY A 212 -20.63 16.66 10.77
N GLU A 213 -20.67 17.02 12.05
CA GLU A 213 -19.55 17.60 12.81
C GLU A 213 -18.34 16.66 12.97
N GLN A 214 -18.52 15.35 12.81
CA GLN A 214 -17.42 14.38 12.88
C GLN A 214 -16.56 14.39 11.60
N HIS A 215 -17.05 15.02 10.52
CA HIS A 215 -16.28 15.17 9.30
C HIS A 215 -15.12 16.15 9.54
N TYR A 216 -13.91 15.78 9.12
CA TYR A 216 -12.69 16.57 9.34
C TYR A 216 -12.69 17.95 8.65
N HIS A 217 -13.62 18.16 7.72
CA HIS A 217 -13.90 19.46 7.09
C HIS A 217 -15.30 20.00 7.43
N ALA A 218 -15.89 19.57 8.54
CA ALA A 218 -17.20 20.08 8.96
C ALA A 218 -17.12 21.58 9.24
N LYS A 219 -18.04 22.33 8.63
CA LYS A 219 -18.22 23.77 8.86
C LYS A 219 -19.35 24.10 9.83
N LEU A 220 -20.23 23.13 10.06
CA LEU A 220 -21.40 23.26 10.92
C LEU A 220 -21.23 22.33 12.12
N THR A 221 -21.72 22.77 13.26
CA THR A 221 -21.86 21.99 14.49
C THR A 221 -23.24 21.35 14.59
N ALA A 222 -23.44 20.43 15.54
CA ALA A 222 -24.78 19.91 15.84
C ALA A 222 -25.78 21.02 16.24
N LEU A 223 -25.32 22.10 16.88
CA LEU A 223 -26.17 23.25 17.23
C LEU A 223 -26.59 24.04 15.98
N ASP A 224 -25.65 24.25 15.06
CA ASP A 224 -25.96 24.93 13.79
C ASP A 224 -26.98 24.13 12.98
N GLU A 225 -26.85 22.81 12.95
CA GLU A 225 -27.80 21.93 12.28
C GLU A 225 -29.23 22.07 12.83
N GLN A 226 -29.39 22.08 14.16
CA GLN A 226 -30.68 22.27 14.81
C GLN A 226 -31.26 23.66 14.52
N ALA A 227 -30.42 24.70 14.57
CA ALA A 227 -30.82 26.08 14.27
C ALA A 227 -31.28 26.22 12.81
N ILE A 228 -30.52 25.67 11.86
CA ILE A 228 -30.83 25.66 10.43
C ILE A 228 -32.18 24.96 10.17
N ARG A 229 -32.43 23.82 10.80
CA ARG A 229 -33.69 23.09 10.64
C ARG A 229 -34.87 23.84 11.22
N SER A 230 -34.69 24.43 12.40
CA SER A 230 -35.74 25.21 13.07
C SER A 230 -36.11 26.45 12.26
N ALA A 231 -35.11 27.20 11.77
CA ALA A 231 -35.30 28.39 10.97
C ALA A 231 -35.93 28.12 9.58
N TYR A 232 -35.63 26.95 8.99
CA TYR A 232 -36.29 26.54 7.75
C TYR A 232 -37.75 26.08 8.00
N ALA A 233 -38.00 25.36 9.10
CA ALA A 233 -39.33 24.87 9.46
C ALA A 233 -40.29 25.99 9.84
N SER A 234 -39.81 27.10 10.41
CA SER A 234 -40.63 28.31 10.66
C SER A 234 -41.04 29.04 9.38
N GLY A 235 -40.48 28.68 8.22
CA GLY A 235 -40.77 29.31 6.92
C GLY A 235 -40.20 30.72 6.77
N THR A 236 -39.43 31.21 7.75
CA THR A 236 -38.85 32.55 7.77
C THR A 236 -37.58 32.65 6.93
N GLU A 237 -36.87 31.54 6.76
CA GLU A 237 -35.58 31.49 6.09
C GLU A 237 -35.57 30.49 4.92
N THR A 238 -34.74 30.78 3.93
CA THR A 238 -34.56 29.92 2.76
C THR A 238 -33.23 29.18 2.82
N CYS A 239 -33.09 28.07 2.07
CA CYS A 239 -31.80 27.39 1.95
C CYS A 239 -30.67 28.31 1.45
N TYR A 240 -31.02 29.34 0.66
CA TYR A 240 -30.05 30.30 0.14
C TYR A 240 -29.57 31.27 1.23
N THR A 241 -30.49 31.86 1.99
CA THR A 241 -30.15 32.80 3.07
C THR A 241 -29.32 32.12 4.16
N LEU A 242 -29.75 30.92 4.57
CA LEU A 242 -29.02 30.08 5.52
C LEU A 242 -27.63 29.67 4.99
N GLY A 243 -27.52 29.36 3.69
CA GLY A 243 -26.22 29.02 3.09
C GLY A 243 -25.22 30.17 3.21
N ARG A 244 -25.67 31.41 2.92
CA ARG A 244 -24.83 32.60 3.08
C ARG A 244 -24.47 32.89 4.53
N GLN A 245 -25.43 32.78 5.44
CA GLN A 245 -25.22 33.01 6.87
C GLN A 245 -24.16 32.07 7.46
N TYR A 246 -24.22 30.78 7.11
CA TYR A 246 -23.33 29.76 7.65
C TYR A 246 -22.10 29.47 6.75
N GLY A 247 -21.90 30.22 5.67
CA GLY A 247 -20.73 30.05 4.78
C GLY A 247 -20.65 28.68 4.07
N VAL A 248 -21.81 28.12 3.73
CA VAL A 248 -21.98 26.83 3.05
C VAL A 248 -22.87 26.96 1.81
N SER A 249 -22.82 26.01 0.89
CA SER A 249 -23.69 26.05 -0.29
C SER A 249 -25.16 25.83 0.08
N ASN A 250 -26.08 26.43 -0.70
CA ASN A 250 -27.51 26.19 -0.55
C ASN A 250 -27.87 24.70 -0.77
N GLN A 251 -27.16 23.97 -1.65
CA GLN A 251 -27.32 22.51 -1.75
C GLN A 251 -26.94 21.79 -0.45
N TYR A 252 -25.88 22.22 0.24
CA TYR A 252 -25.50 21.61 1.50
C TYR A 252 -26.55 21.85 2.58
N ILE A 253 -27.10 23.07 2.68
CA ILE A 253 -28.26 23.34 3.56
C ILE A 253 -29.45 22.44 3.22
N SER A 254 -29.78 22.26 1.94
CA SER A 254 -30.83 21.32 1.52
C SER A 254 -30.55 19.88 1.98
N MET A 255 -29.30 19.42 1.92
CA MET A 255 -28.91 18.11 2.43
C MET A 255 -29.01 18.00 3.96
N VAL A 256 -28.74 19.08 4.69
CA VAL A 256 -28.93 19.17 6.15
C VAL A 256 -30.41 19.05 6.49
N ILE A 257 -31.28 19.80 5.82
CA ILE A 257 -32.74 19.77 6.01
C ILE A 257 -33.32 18.39 5.67
N ARG A 258 -32.83 17.73 4.61
CA ARG A 258 -33.28 16.41 4.16
C ARG A 258 -32.65 15.23 4.92
N TYR A 259 -31.90 15.48 6.00
CA TYR A 259 -31.23 14.45 6.80
C TYR A 259 -30.23 13.59 5.99
N LEU A 260 -29.70 14.10 4.87
CA LEU A 260 -28.76 13.37 4.02
C LEU A 260 -27.30 13.54 4.45
N ALA A 261 -26.97 14.69 5.03
CA ALA A 261 -25.62 14.99 5.52
C ALA A 261 -25.39 14.60 7.01
N TRP A 262 -26.46 14.54 7.81
CA TRP A 262 -26.43 14.41 9.28
C TRP A 262 -27.28 13.23 9.81
N LYS A 263 -27.38 12.13 9.05
CA LYS A 263 -28.34 11.02 9.22
C LYS A 263 -28.20 10.17 10.52
N TYR A 264 -27.45 10.58 11.54
CA TYR A 264 -27.21 9.77 12.76
C TYR A 264 -27.31 10.54 14.08
N LEU A 265 -28.08 11.64 14.10
CA LEU A 265 -28.57 12.26 15.33
C LEU A 265 -30.08 12.00 15.45
#